data_AF-A0A923I772-F1
#
_entry.id   AF-A0A923I772-F1
#
_cell.length_a   1.000
_cell.length_b   1.000
_cell.length_c   1.000
_cell.angle_alpha   90.00
_cell.angle_beta   90.00
_cell.angle_gamma   90.00
#
_symmetry.space_group_name_H-M   'P 1'
#
loop_
_entity.id
_entity.type
_entity.pdbx_description
1 polymer ?
#
loop_
_entity_poly.entity_id
_entity_poly.type
_entity_poly.pdbx_seq_one_letter_code
_entity_poly.pdbx_strand_id
1 'polypeptide(L)'
;MEQFKHKLARRVRLCQAGAILALIGFFVGKFLGTPDEFSSGFRMGVLLGLELCMAFLAIRTRRALCDEAALKELYIKETDERNCQIKLMVFSSGWFLLLFCLGLAILAASFFNFTVVFTLLGVLLCMCLLKLGCTIYYRQKY
;
A
#
# COMPACT_ATOMS: atom_id res chain seq x y z
N MET A 1 -14.22 -19.55 -7.87
CA MET A 1 -12.76 -19.26 -7.92
C MET A 1 -12.39 -18.18 -8.94
N GLU A 2 -12.96 -18.16 -10.14
CA GLU A 2 -12.61 -17.15 -11.17
C GLU A 2 -12.93 -15.70 -10.79
N GLN A 3 -14.08 -15.45 -10.15
CA GLN A 3 -14.42 -14.11 -9.67
C GLN A 3 -13.42 -13.58 -8.62
N PHE A 4 -12.86 -14.47 -7.80
CA PHE A 4 -11.82 -14.13 -6.82
C PHE A 4 -10.49 -13.77 -7.51
N LYS A 5 -10.09 -14.56 -8.52
CA LYS A 5 -8.93 -14.24 -9.38
C LYS A 5 -9.09 -12.86 -10.04
N HIS A 6 -10.27 -12.53 -10.57
CA HIS A 6 -10.54 -11.21 -11.16
C HIS A 6 -10.49 -10.06 -10.15
N LYS A 7 -10.99 -10.25 -8.93
CA LYS A 7 -10.93 -9.25 -7.85
C LYS A 7 -9.49 -9.00 -7.40
N LEU A 8 -8.69 -10.06 -7.26
CA LEU A 8 -7.27 -9.97 -6.93
C LEU A 8 -6.49 -9.26 -8.04
N ALA A 9 -6.72 -9.65 -9.30
CA ALA A 9 -6.09 -9.03 -10.47
C ALA A 9 -6.47 -7.55 -10.64
N ARG A 10 -7.68 -7.14 -10.24
CA ARG A 10 -8.08 -5.73 -10.24
C ARG A 10 -7.34 -4.93 -9.17
N ARG A 11 -7.18 -5.47 -7.96
CA ARG A 11 -6.37 -4.85 -6.89
C ARG A 11 -4.90 -4.70 -7.32
N VAL A 12 -4.32 -5.73 -7.92
CA VAL A 12 -2.95 -5.69 -8.43
C VAL A 12 -2.81 -4.66 -9.56
N ARG A 13 -3.77 -4.59 -10.49
CA ARG A 13 -3.74 -3.58 -11.57
C ARG A 13 -3.86 -2.14 -11.04
N LEU A 14 -4.68 -1.89 -10.04
CA LEU A 14 -4.77 -0.57 -9.39
C LEU A 14 -3.46 -0.21 -8.69
N CYS A 15 -2.86 -1.16 -7.97
CA CYS A 15 -1.53 -1.02 -7.38
C CYS A 15 -0.47 -0.69 -8.46
N GLN A 16 -0.45 -1.44 -9.57
CA GLN A 16 0.48 -1.21 -10.67
C GLN A 16 0.26 0.15 -11.35
N ALA A 17 -1.00 0.56 -11.56
CA ALA A 17 -1.33 1.87 -12.12
C ALA A 17 -0.83 3.02 -11.22
N GLY A 18 -1.01 2.89 -9.90
CA GLY A 18 -0.49 3.85 -8.93
C GLY A 18 1.04 3.94 -8.92
N ALA A 19 1.73 2.81 -9.07
CA ALA A 19 3.19 2.78 -9.17
C ALA A 19 3.70 3.47 -10.45
N ILE A 20 3.05 3.23 -11.59
CA ILE A 20 3.37 3.90 -12.86
C ILE A 20 3.15 5.42 -12.74
N LEU A 21 2.07 5.84 -12.10
CA LEU A 21 1.75 7.26 -11.89
C LEU A 21 2.81 7.95 -11.00
N ALA A 22 3.30 7.26 -9.96
CA ALA A 22 4.39 7.73 -9.12
C ALA A 22 5.73 7.84 -9.88
N LEU A 23 6.04 6.88 -10.75
CA LEU A 23 7.21 6.93 -11.63
C LEU A 23 7.15 8.10 -12.61
N ILE A 24 5.99 8.34 -13.23
CA ILE A 24 5.79 9.48 -14.14
C ILE A 24 6.02 10.79 -13.38
N GLY A 25 5.44 10.93 -12.17
CA GLY A 25 5.66 12.09 -11.31
C GLY A 25 7.12 12.32 -10.96
N PHE A 26 7.89 11.25 -10.72
CA PHE A 26 9.32 11.32 -10.45
C PHE A 26 10.12 11.81 -11.66
N PHE A 27 9.87 11.25 -12.85
CA PHE A 27 10.56 11.67 -14.08
C PHE A 27 10.24 13.12 -14.44
N VAL A 28 8.98 13.54 -14.29
CA VAL A 28 8.55 14.93 -14.50
C VAL A 28 9.23 15.86 -13.50
N GLY A 29 9.28 15.49 -12.20
CA GLY A 29 9.95 16.29 -11.17
C GLY A 29 11.47 16.40 -11.35
N LYS A 30 12.12 15.36 -11.90
CA LYS A 30 13.53 15.40 -12.27
C LYS A 30 13.77 16.31 -13.48
N PHE A 31 12.87 16.28 -14.47
CA PHE A 31 12.97 17.11 -15.68
C PHE A 31 12.72 18.59 -15.40
N LEU A 32 11.89 18.91 -14.41
CA LEU A 32 11.59 20.28 -13.97
C LEU A 32 12.68 20.91 -13.08
N GLY A 33 13.72 20.15 -12.69
CA GLY A 33 14.90 20.68 -11.99
C GLY A 33 14.61 21.17 -10.57
N THR A 34 14.74 20.28 -9.58
CA THR A 34 14.76 20.69 -8.16
C THR A 34 16.19 20.60 -7.61
N PRO A 35 16.73 21.68 -7.01
CA PRO A 35 18.17 21.80 -6.73
C PRO A 35 18.66 21.14 -5.43
N ASP A 36 17.77 20.68 -4.54
CA ASP A 36 18.19 20.17 -3.23
C ASP A 36 18.55 18.67 -3.23
N GLU A 37 19.82 18.36 -3.01
CA GLU A 37 20.37 16.98 -2.99
C GLU A 37 19.68 16.07 -1.96
N PHE A 38 19.43 16.57 -0.75
CA PHE A 38 18.73 15.80 0.31
C PHE A 38 17.32 15.41 -0.13
N SER A 39 16.63 16.35 -0.78
CA SER A 39 15.26 16.12 -1.23
C SER A 39 15.18 15.13 -2.39
N SER A 40 16.18 15.18 -3.27
CA SER A 40 16.33 14.22 -4.36
C SER A 40 16.60 12.81 -3.83
N GLY A 41 17.53 12.66 -2.87
CA GLY A 41 17.85 11.39 -2.23
C GLY A 41 16.66 10.78 -1.48
N PHE A 42 15.94 11.59 -0.71
CA PHE A 42 14.74 11.14 0.01
C PHE A 42 13.65 10.66 -0.95
N ARG A 43 13.36 11.41 -2.03
CA ARG A 43 12.39 11.02 -3.06
C ARG A 43 12.78 9.70 -3.73
N MET A 44 14.06 9.54 -4.08
CA MET A 44 14.55 8.31 -4.71
C MET A 44 14.43 7.11 -3.77
N GLY A 45 14.76 7.28 -2.48
CA GLY A 45 14.61 6.25 -1.46
C GLY A 45 13.16 5.81 -1.25
N VAL A 46 12.22 6.76 -1.17
CA VAL A 46 10.79 6.46 -1.03
C VAL A 46 10.26 5.74 -2.28
N LEU A 47 10.65 6.17 -3.49
CA LEU A 47 10.25 5.51 -4.73
C LEU A 47 10.76 4.07 -4.80
N LEU A 48 12.05 3.86 -4.54
CA LEU A 48 12.67 2.53 -4.54
C LEU A 48 12.01 1.60 -3.51
N GLY A 49 11.76 2.10 -2.30
CA GLY A 49 11.08 1.33 -1.26
C GLY A 49 9.66 0.93 -1.67
N LEU A 50 8.93 1.84 -2.32
CA LEU A 50 7.57 1.59 -2.78
C LEU A 50 7.55 0.62 -3.98
N GLU A 51 8.44 0.77 -4.95
CA GLU A 51 8.59 -0.17 -6.07
C GLU A 51 8.96 -1.58 -5.60
N LEU A 52 9.92 -1.72 -4.69
CA LEU A 52 10.33 -3.01 -4.15
C LEU A 52 9.19 -3.70 -3.39
N CYS A 53 8.46 -2.96 -2.55
CA CYS A 53 7.27 -3.48 -1.87
C CYS A 53 6.22 -4.00 -2.86
N MET A 54 5.97 -3.22 -3.92
CA MET A 54 4.96 -3.56 -4.94
C MET A 54 5.39 -4.73 -5.80
N ALA A 55 6.68 -4.80 -6.18
CA ALA A 55 7.26 -5.93 -6.88
C ALA A 55 7.17 -7.21 -6.03
N PHE A 56 7.49 -7.12 -4.74
CA PHE A 56 7.35 -8.25 -3.82
C PHE A 56 5.89 -8.73 -3.71
N LEU A 57 4.94 -7.80 -3.57
CA LEU A 57 3.50 -8.13 -3.52
C LEU A 57 3.02 -8.76 -4.83
N ALA A 58 3.50 -8.26 -5.97
CA ALA A 58 3.19 -8.79 -7.29
C ALA A 58 3.76 -10.20 -7.49
N ILE A 59 5.00 -10.45 -7.07
CA ILE A 59 5.62 -11.78 -7.14
C ILE A 59 4.85 -12.76 -6.24
N ARG A 60 4.53 -12.35 -5.01
CA ARG A 60 3.77 -13.18 -4.06
C ARG A 60 2.38 -13.52 -4.60
N THR A 61 1.67 -12.55 -5.17
CA THR A 61 0.33 -12.77 -5.76
C THR A 61 0.39 -13.59 -7.05
N ARG A 62 1.41 -13.42 -7.90
CA ARG A 62 1.63 -14.27 -9.07
C ARG A 62 1.92 -15.71 -8.67
N ARG A 63 2.79 -15.94 -7.68
CA ARG A 63 3.03 -17.29 -7.13
C ARG A 63 1.74 -17.90 -6.58
N ALA A 64 0.94 -17.14 -5.84
CA ALA A 64 -0.36 -17.59 -5.34
C ALA A 64 -1.42 -17.81 -6.44
N LEU A 65 -1.24 -17.25 -7.63
CA LEU A 65 -2.13 -17.48 -8.79
C LEU A 65 -1.70 -18.71 -9.61
N CYS A 66 -0.41 -19.04 -9.64
CA CYS A 66 0.12 -20.23 -10.30
C CYS A 66 -0.08 -21.51 -9.47
N ASP A 67 -0.10 -21.40 -8.14
CA ASP A 67 -0.32 -22.53 -7.24
C ASP A 67 -1.78 -22.58 -6.76
N GLU A 68 -2.53 -23.60 -7.21
CA GLU A 68 -3.92 -23.78 -6.82
C GLU A 68 -4.11 -24.06 -5.32
N ALA A 69 -3.12 -24.66 -4.65
CA ALA A 69 -3.16 -24.91 -3.22
C ALA A 69 -3.08 -23.61 -2.43
N ALA A 70 -2.12 -22.74 -2.79
CA ALA A 70 -1.96 -21.42 -2.19
C ALA A 70 -3.18 -20.51 -2.48
N LEU A 71 -3.78 -20.62 -3.67
CA LEU A 71 -5.00 -19.89 -4.02
C LEU A 71 -6.20 -20.34 -3.17
N LYS A 72 -6.38 -21.66 -2.98
CA LYS A 72 -7.43 -22.23 -2.13
C LYS A 72 -7.26 -21.81 -0.68
N GLU A 73 -6.04 -21.82 -0.15
CA GLU A 73 -5.76 -21.37 1.21
C GLU A 73 -6.11 -19.89 1.40
N LEU A 74 -5.70 -19.02 0.47
CA LEU A 74 -6.06 -17.59 0.47
C LEU A 74 -7.57 -17.38 0.38
N TYR A 75 -8.26 -18.16 -0.46
CA TYR A 75 -9.70 -18.09 -0.60
C TYR A 75 -10.42 -18.51 0.68
N ILE A 76 -10.01 -19.62 1.32
CA ILE A 76 -10.57 -20.08 2.59
C ILE A 76 -10.34 -19.03 3.67
N LYS A 77 -9.14 -18.49 3.76
CA LYS A 77 -8.77 -17.47 4.77
C LYS A 77 -9.53 -16.15 4.59
N GLU A 78 -9.86 -15.77 3.36
CA GLU A 78 -10.62 -14.55 3.06
C GLU A 78 -12.16 -14.76 3.13
N THR A 79 -12.64 -16.00 2.98
CA THR A 79 -14.07 -16.37 3.07
C THR A 79 -14.49 -16.79 4.48
N ASP A 80 -13.54 -17.08 5.36
CA ASP A 80 -13.81 -17.33 6.77
C ASP A 80 -14.53 -16.12 7.41
N GLU A 81 -15.74 -16.37 7.92
CA GLU A 81 -16.64 -15.35 8.46
C GLU A 81 -15.99 -14.55 9.59
N ARG A 82 -15.13 -15.20 10.38
CA ARG A 82 -14.41 -14.58 11.50
C ARG A 82 -13.43 -13.50 11.01
N ASN A 83 -12.71 -13.79 9.93
CA ASN A 83 -11.81 -12.80 9.30
C ASN A 83 -12.58 -11.70 8.58
N CYS A 84 -13.75 -12.01 8.02
CA CYS A 84 -14.60 -11.02 7.37
C CYS A 84 -15.15 -10.01 8.39
N GLN A 85 -15.60 -10.47 9.56
CA GLN A 85 -16.07 -9.61 10.66
C GLN A 85 -14.94 -8.77 11.23
N ILE A 86 -13.77 -9.34 11.48
CA ILE A 86 -12.59 -8.58 11.93
C ILE A 86 -12.23 -7.51 10.88
N LYS A 87 -12.24 -7.84 9.59
CA LYS A 87 -11.92 -6.88 8.52
C LYS A 87 -12.96 -5.75 8.43
N LEU A 88 -14.25 -6.05 8.65
CA LEU A 88 -15.32 -5.05 8.71
C LEU A 88 -15.20 -4.13 9.93
N MET A 89 -14.89 -4.70 11.11
CA MET A 89 -14.75 -3.93 12.36
C MET A 89 -13.45 -3.14 12.42
N VAL A 90 -12.34 -3.70 11.91
CA VAL A 90 -11.03 -3.06 11.97
C VAL A 90 -10.94 -1.93 10.97
N PHE A 91 -11.22 -2.15 9.69
CA PHE A 91 -11.26 -1.10 8.67
C PHE A 91 -11.60 -1.70 7.29
N SER A 92 -12.64 -1.16 6.66
CA SER A 92 -13.12 -1.51 5.32
C SER A 92 -12.07 -1.31 4.20
N SER A 93 -12.45 -1.64 2.96
CA SER A 93 -11.69 -1.38 1.72
C SER A 93 -11.15 0.05 1.60
N GLY A 94 -11.74 1.03 2.30
CA GLY A 94 -11.31 2.43 2.34
C GLY A 94 -9.96 2.70 3.04
N TRP A 95 -9.48 1.81 3.91
CA TRP A 95 -8.21 2.02 4.61
C TRP A 95 -7.00 2.00 3.66
N PHE A 96 -7.00 1.07 2.70
CA PHE A 96 -5.95 1.02 1.70
C PHE A 96 -5.98 2.25 0.79
N LEU A 97 -7.17 2.77 0.50
CA LEU A 97 -7.32 4.03 -0.25
C LEU A 97 -6.77 5.22 0.54
N LEU A 98 -7.06 5.29 1.85
CA LEU A 98 -6.51 6.31 2.75
C LEU A 98 -4.99 6.28 2.80
N LEU A 99 -4.38 5.10 2.98
CA LEU A 99 -2.92 4.94 2.94
C LEU A 99 -2.33 5.35 1.60
N PHE A 100 -2.99 5.00 0.49
CA PHE A 100 -2.54 5.39 -0.84
C PHE A 100 -2.57 6.91 -1.04
N CYS A 101 -3.68 7.56 -0.68
CA CYS A 101 -3.80 9.01 -0.72
C CYS A 101 -2.77 9.70 0.19
N LEU A 102 -2.51 9.15 1.38
CA LEU A 102 -1.51 9.67 2.30
C LEU A 102 -0.08 9.55 1.73
N GLY A 103 0.22 8.42 1.06
CA GLY A 103 1.48 8.23 0.34
C GLY A 103 1.66 9.26 -0.79
N LEU A 104 0.61 9.55 -1.57
CA LEU A 104 0.64 10.61 -2.57
C LEU A 104 0.82 12.00 -1.96
N ALA A 105 0.18 12.28 -0.82
CA ALA A 105 0.32 13.53 -0.10
C ALA A 105 1.75 13.72 0.43
N ILE A 106 2.41 12.67 0.92
CA ILE A 106 3.82 12.71 1.34
C ILE A 106 4.73 13.05 0.15
N LEU A 107 4.48 12.42 -1.01
CA LEU A 107 5.24 12.72 -2.23
C LEU A 107 5.04 14.17 -2.68
N ALA A 108 3.80 14.68 -2.67
CA ALA A 108 3.50 16.07 -3.01
C ALA A 108 4.13 17.05 -2.01
N ALA A 109 4.02 16.79 -0.70
CA ALA A 109 4.59 17.62 0.36
C ALA A 109 6.12 17.70 0.30
N SER A 110 6.78 16.67 -0.25
CA SER A 110 8.24 16.64 -0.41
C SER A 110 8.80 17.71 -1.36
N PHE A 111 7.94 18.35 -2.16
CA PHE A 111 8.31 19.49 -3.00
C PHE A 111 8.25 20.84 -2.26
N PHE A 112 7.52 20.91 -1.15
CA PHE A 112 7.28 22.16 -0.44
C PHE A 112 8.09 22.25 0.86
N ASN A 113 7.96 21.27 1.76
CA ASN A 113 8.57 21.38 3.09
C ASN A 113 8.77 20.00 3.78
N PHE A 114 10.00 19.72 4.23
CA PHE A 114 10.33 18.49 4.96
C PHE A 114 9.63 18.33 6.30
N THR A 115 9.32 19.43 7.00
CA THR A 115 8.56 19.37 8.25
C THR A 115 7.17 18.77 8.02
N VAL A 116 6.52 19.10 6.90
CA VAL A 116 5.21 18.53 6.51
C VAL A 116 5.35 17.05 6.14
N VAL A 117 6.47 16.67 5.52
CA VAL A 117 6.77 15.25 5.24
C VAL A 117 6.89 14.44 6.52
N PHE A 118 7.65 14.93 7.51
CA PHE A 118 7.82 14.21 8.78
C PHE A 118 6.53 14.10 9.59
N THR A 119 5.68 15.14 9.58
CA THR A 119 4.37 15.06 10.25
C THR A 119 3.45 14.05 9.57
N LEU A 120 3.38 14.05 8.23
CA LEU A 120 2.59 13.07 7.48
C LEU A 120 3.11 11.64 7.66
N LEU A 121 4.43 11.44 7.73
CA LEU A 121 5.02 10.15 8.09
C LEU A 121 4.63 9.70 9.51
N GLY A 122 4.64 10.62 10.47
CA GLY A 122 4.18 10.35 11.83
C GLY A 122 2.71 9.93 11.88
N VAL A 123 1.85 10.61 11.12
CA VAL A 123 0.44 10.23 10.96
C VAL A 123 0.31 8.83 10.35
N LEU A 124 1.07 8.55 9.29
CA LEU A 124 1.06 7.23 8.63
C LEU A 124 1.47 6.12 9.61
N LEU A 125 2.52 6.33 10.41
CA LEU A 125 2.94 5.39 11.43
C LEU A 125 1.88 5.19 12.50
N CYS A 126 1.28 6.27 13.02
CA CYS A 126 0.21 6.20 14.01
C CYS A 126 -1.01 5.44 13.48
N MET A 127 -1.41 5.69 12.24
CA MET A 127 -2.48 4.94 11.57
C MET A 127 -2.17 3.44 11.49
N CYS A 128 -0.94 3.08 11.08
CA CYS A 128 -0.52 1.68 11.03
C CYS A 128 -0.54 1.01 12.43
N LEU A 129 -0.09 1.71 13.47
CA LEU A 129 -0.11 1.21 14.85
C LEU A 129 -1.55 1.03 15.36
N LEU A 130 -2.44 2.00 15.11
CA LEU A 130 -3.85 1.89 15.49
C LEU A 130 -4.51 0.69 14.81
N LYS A 131 -4.26 0.49 13.51
CA LYS A 131 -4.76 -0.69 12.80
C LYS A 131 -4.23 -1.99 13.39
N LEU A 132 -2.93 -2.04 13.71
CA LEU A 132 -2.31 -3.23 14.29
C LEU A 132 -2.91 -3.53 15.67
N GLY A 133 -3.04 -2.51 16.52
CA GLY A 133 -3.68 -2.59 17.83
C GLY A 133 -5.13 -3.07 17.75
N CYS A 134 -5.95 -2.46 16.89
CA CYS A 134 -7.32 -2.90 16.66
C CYS A 134 -7.38 -4.35 16.16
N THR A 135 -6.51 -4.72 15.22
CA THR A 135 -6.45 -6.10 14.70
C THR A 135 -6.14 -7.11 15.81
N ILE A 136 -5.16 -6.80 16.69
CA ILE A 136 -4.82 -7.67 17.82
C ILE A 136 -5.98 -7.76 18.81
N TYR A 137 -6.59 -6.64 19.16
CA TYR A 137 -7.73 -6.59 20.08
C TYR A 137 -8.91 -7.43 19.58
N TYR A 138 -9.34 -7.21 18.33
CA TYR A 138 -10.46 -7.96 17.76
C TYR A 138 -10.13 -9.43 17.52
N ARG A 139 -8.87 -9.79 17.25
CA ARG A 139 -8.42 -11.18 17.13
C ARG A 139 -8.40 -11.93 18.46
N GLN A 140 -8.15 -11.24 19.56
CA GLN A 140 -8.23 -11.85 20.90
C GLN A 140 -9.68 -11.98 21.38
N LYS A 141 -10.54 -11.03 20.99
CA LYS A 141 -11.94 -11.00 21.39
C LYS A 141 -12.84 -11.94 20.59
N TYR A 142 -12.55 -12.13 19.30
CA TYR A 142 -13.34 -12.95 18.38
C TYR A 142 -12.63 -14.20 17.98
#